data_AF-A0A0D0II56-F1
#
_entry.id   AF-A0A0D0II56-F1
#
_cell.length_a   1.000
_cell.length_b   1.000
_cell.length_c   1.000
_cell.angle_alpha   90.00
_cell.angle_beta   90.00
_cell.angle_gamma   90.00
#
_symmetry.space_group_name_H-M   'P 1'
#
loop_
_entity.id
_entity.type
_entity.pdbx_description
1 polymer ?
#
loop_
_entity_poly.entity_id
_entity_poly.type
_entity_poly.pdbx_seq_one_letter_code
_entity_poly.pdbx_strand_id
1 'polypeptide(L)'
;MGSETNPDSKVAGKWGVTTLPVGGENTEARASLVAGFTWVVAANTEKTDLAKAFIEYASSSEVNSELIVADPQTGIDPNRESSLESEAYGETYPDLQRVNRTTLSGSLAWPTGENASQAAQILTDELAKLIAGEGGTAQDTLDRVQAEWEEILG
;
A
#
# COMPACT_ATOMS: atom_id res chain seq x y z
N MET A 1 6.23 -14.69 3.11
CA MET A 1 7.10 -14.56 4.30
C MET A 1 6.61 -15.43 5.43
N GLY A 2 5.61 -15.00 6.21
CA GLY A 2 5.04 -15.84 7.27
C GLY A 2 4.51 -17.18 6.75
N SER A 3 3.98 -17.23 5.53
CA SER A 3 3.56 -18.48 4.87
C SER A 3 4.71 -19.35 4.35
N GLU A 4 5.93 -18.82 4.20
CA GLU A 4 7.11 -19.59 3.76
C GLU A 4 7.89 -20.16 4.93
N THR A 5 7.98 -19.40 6.02
CA THR A 5 8.78 -19.76 7.20
C THR A 5 7.98 -20.50 8.26
N ASN A 6 6.65 -20.45 8.22
CA ASN A 6 5.80 -21.20 9.14
C ASN A 6 5.82 -22.71 8.79
N PRO A 7 6.29 -23.60 9.69
CA PRO A 7 6.36 -25.04 9.44
C PRO A 7 5.00 -25.70 9.19
N ASP A 8 3.90 -25.08 9.62
CA ASP A 8 2.54 -25.60 9.41
C ASP A 8 1.91 -25.14 8.08
N SER A 9 2.59 -24.27 7.33
CA SER A 9 2.06 -23.72 6.09
C SER A 9 1.80 -24.79 5.03
N LYS A 10 0.62 -24.73 4.40
CA LYS A 10 0.25 -25.62 3.27
C LYS A 10 0.50 -24.99 1.90
N VAL A 11 0.88 -23.71 1.88
CA VAL A 11 1.11 -22.90 0.69
C VAL A 11 2.57 -22.49 0.51
N ALA A 12 3.47 -22.94 1.40
CA ALA A 12 4.90 -22.76 1.26
C ALA A 12 5.38 -23.28 -0.11
N GLY A 13 6.15 -22.47 -0.84
CA GLY A 13 6.62 -22.75 -2.20
C GLY A 13 5.53 -22.79 -3.28
N LYS A 14 4.29 -22.39 -2.96
CA LYS A 14 3.14 -22.43 -3.90
C LYS A 14 2.55 -21.07 -4.22
N TRP A 15 3.22 -19.98 -3.87
CA TRP A 15 2.81 -18.63 -4.26
C TRP A 15 3.75 -18.05 -5.30
N GLY A 16 3.25 -17.05 -6.00
CA GLY A 16 4.01 -16.18 -6.90
C GLY A 16 3.33 -14.83 -6.94
N VAL A 17 3.96 -13.86 -7.59
CA VAL A 17 3.43 -12.49 -7.75
C VAL A 17 3.46 -12.16 -9.23
N THR A 18 2.36 -11.56 -9.70
CA THR A 18 2.21 -11.01 -11.04
C THR A 18 1.58 -9.62 -10.92
N THR A 19 1.74 -8.80 -11.95
CA THR A 19 1.00 -7.54 -12.07
C THR A 19 -0.50 -7.79 -12.24
N LEU A 20 -1.31 -6.75 -11.98
CA LEU A 20 -2.75 -6.81 -12.16
C LEU A 20 -3.11 -7.25 -13.59
N PRO A 21 -4.13 -8.11 -13.77
CA PRO A 21 -4.55 -8.51 -15.10
C PRO A 21 -5.07 -7.30 -15.90
N VAL A 22 -4.81 -7.33 -17.20
CA VAL A 22 -5.37 -6.35 -18.13
C VAL A 22 -6.73 -6.82 -18.64
N GLY A 23 -7.63 -5.88 -18.93
CA GLY A 23 -8.96 -6.16 -19.47
C GLY A 23 -9.20 -5.45 -20.81
N GLY A 24 -10.04 -6.04 -21.67
CA GLY A 24 -10.37 -5.48 -22.98
C GLY A 24 -9.14 -5.38 -23.89
N GLU A 25 -8.96 -4.22 -24.53
CA GLU A 25 -7.82 -3.94 -25.42
C GLU A 25 -6.58 -3.39 -24.68
N ASN A 26 -6.61 -3.28 -23.34
CA ASN A 26 -5.47 -2.78 -22.58
C ASN A 26 -4.30 -3.78 -22.66
N THR A 27 -3.08 -3.28 -22.93
CA THR A 27 -1.86 -4.09 -22.98
C THR A 27 -0.93 -3.88 -21.78
N GLU A 28 -1.22 -2.88 -20.95
CA GLU A 28 -0.43 -2.51 -19.78
C GLU A 28 -1.26 -2.63 -18.50
N ALA A 29 -0.66 -3.23 -17.47
CA ALA A 29 -1.29 -3.30 -16.15
C ALA A 29 -1.46 -1.88 -15.59
N ARG A 30 -2.61 -1.63 -14.95
CA ARG A 30 -2.85 -0.36 -14.26
C ARG A 30 -1.99 -0.30 -13.00
N ALA A 31 -1.56 0.92 -12.68
CA ALA A 31 -0.87 1.23 -11.43
C ALA A 31 -1.67 0.75 -10.22
N SER A 32 -1.01 0.05 -9.30
CA SER A 32 -1.55 -0.17 -7.96
C SER A 32 -1.55 1.16 -7.19
N LEU A 33 -2.55 1.35 -6.32
CA LEU A 33 -2.47 2.37 -5.29
C LEU A 33 -1.60 1.82 -4.16
N VAL A 34 -0.56 2.57 -3.79
CA VAL A 34 0.30 2.25 -2.67
C VAL A 34 -0.05 3.17 -1.50
N ALA A 35 -0.52 2.55 -0.42
CA ALA A 35 -0.74 3.21 0.85
C ALA A 35 0.44 2.92 1.78
N GLY A 36 1.09 3.95 2.29
CA GLY A 36 2.15 3.83 3.29
C GLY A 36 1.60 3.95 4.71
N PHE A 37 2.33 3.41 5.68
CA PHE A 37 2.13 3.72 7.09
C PHE A 37 2.98 4.94 7.45
N THR A 38 2.42 5.85 8.24
CA THR A 38 3.13 7.03 8.74
C THR A 38 2.93 7.20 10.24
N TRP A 39 3.93 7.80 10.88
CA TRP A 39 3.85 8.21 12.27
C TRP A 39 3.32 9.64 12.35
N VAL A 40 2.38 9.88 13.26
CA VAL A 40 1.83 11.21 13.53
C VAL A 40 1.95 11.56 15.01
N VAL A 41 2.19 12.83 15.30
CA VAL A 41 2.17 13.34 16.67
C VAL A 41 0.76 13.86 16.97
N ALA A 42 0.12 13.30 17.99
CA ALA A 42 -1.18 13.77 18.43
C ALA A 42 -1.10 15.24 18.89
N ALA A 43 -2.02 16.08 18.43
CA ALA A 43 -1.95 17.54 18.63
C ALA A 43 -1.98 17.97 20.10
N ASN A 44 -2.54 17.16 20.99
CA ASN A 44 -2.74 17.46 22.41
C ASN A 44 -1.70 16.82 23.35
N THR A 45 -0.57 16.35 22.83
CA THR A 45 0.49 15.80 23.67
C THR A 45 1.33 16.91 24.32
N GLU A 46 1.70 16.72 25.59
CA GLU A 46 2.71 17.55 26.27
C GLU A 46 4.15 17.10 25.94
N LYS A 47 4.31 16.00 25.18
CA LYS A 47 5.61 15.35 24.91
C LYS A 47 6.03 15.46 23.45
N THR A 48 5.70 16.58 22.79
CA THR A 48 5.93 16.77 21.35
C THR A 48 7.38 16.51 20.94
N ASP A 49 8.35 17.04 21.67
CA ASP A 49 9.77 16.90 21.30
C ASP A 49 10.26 15.46 21.45
N LEU A 50 9.83 14.76 22.51
CA LEU A 50 10.15 13.35 22.69
C LEU A 50 9.51 12.48 21.60
N ALA A 51 8.27 12.78 21.21
CA ALA A 51 7.59 12.07 20.14
C ALA A 51 8.31 12.27 18.80
N LYS A 52 8.76 13.50 18.49
CA LYS A 52 9.57 13.78 17.29
C LYS A 52 10.88 13.01 17.29
N ALA A 53 11.63 13.05 18.38
CA ALA A 53 12.88 12.31 18.52
C ALA A 53 12.69 10.80 18.33
N PHE A 54 11.61 10.25 18.87
CA PHE A 54 11.28 8.83 18.66
C PHE A 54 10.97 8.53 17.18
N ILE A 55 10.19 9.37 16.50
CA ILE A 55 9.86 9.18 15.08
C ILE A 55 11.13 9.26 14.21
N GLU A 56 12.03 10.21 14.49
CA GLU A 56 13.32 10.31 13.79
C GLU A 56 14.16 9.04 13.95
N TYR A 57 14.27 8.53 15.18
CA TYR A 57 14.96 7.27 15.46
C TYR A 57 14.27 6.08 14.75
N ALA A 58 12.98 5.88 14.98
CA ALA A 58 12.23 4.73 14.48
C ALA A 58 12.13 4.70 12.95
N SER A 59 12.14 5.87 12.31
CA SER A 59 12.16 5.99 10.86
C SER A 59 13.57 6.09 10.27
N SER A 60 14.65 6.02 11.06
CA SER A 60 16.01 6.11 10.53
C SER A 60 16.32 4.97 9.54
N SER A 61 17.28 5.20 8.64
CA SER A 61 17.76 4.17 7.71
C SER A 61 18.37 2.99 8.45
N GLU A 62 19.08 3.24 9.55
CA GLU A 62 19.69 2.21 10.42
C GLU A 62 18.62 1.26 10.95
N VAL A 63 17.61 1.80 11.65
CA VAL A 63 16.51 0.99 12.21
C VAL A 63 15.75 0.24 11.11
N ASN A 64 15.47 0.85 9.96
CA ASN A 64 14.76 0.16 8.88
C ASN A 64 15.60 -0.96 8.25
N SER A 65 16.91 -0.77 8.09
CA SER A 65 17.80 -1.81 7.57
C SER A 65 17.94 -3.00 8.52
N GLU A 66 17.88 -2.77 9.83
CA GLU A 66 17.85 -3.87 10.82
C GLU A 66 16.52 -4.62 10.78
N LEU A 67 15.39 -3.90 10.78
CA LEU A 67 14.07 -4.50 10.87
C LEU A 67 13.69 -5.32 9.62
N ILE A 68 14.16 -4.93 8.43
CA ILE A 68 13.78 -5.58 7.17
C ILE A 68 14.43 -6.96 6.99
N VAL A 69 15.51 -7.25 7.74
CA VAL A 69 16.21 -8.55 7.74
C VAL A 69 16.12 -9.30 9.08
N ALA A 70 15.37 -8.78 10.04
CA ALA A 70 15.29 -9.36 11.39
C ALA A 70 14.66 -10.76 11.39
N ASP A 71 15.09 -11.58 12.35
CA ASP A 71 14.57 -12.92 12.63
C ASP A 71 14.18 -13.04 14.13
N PRO A 72 12.93 -13.41 14.48
CA PRO A 72 11.82 -13.71 13.59
C PRO A 72 11.42 -12.50 12.75
N GLN A 73 10.94 -12.78 11.54
CA GLN A 73 10.52 -11.76 10.58
C GLN A 73 9.48 -10.83 11.18
N THR A 74 9.71 -9.52 10.99
CA THR A 74 8.80 -8.46 11.46
C THR A 74 7.57 -8.32 10.57
N GLY A 75 7.63 -8.82 9.33
CA GLY A 75 6.58 -8.68 8.33
C GLY A 75 6.48 -7.27 7.74
N ILE A 76 7.47 -6.40 7.98
CA ILE A 76 7.47 -5.05 7.39
C ILE A 76 7.90 -5.11 5.92
N ASP A 77 7.28 -4.24 5.12
CA ASP A 77 7.76 -3.93 3.78
C ASP A 77 8.78 -2.79 3.83
N PRO A 78 9.72 -2.71 2.87
CA PRO A 78 10.68 -1.63 2.81
C PRO A 78 9.94 -0.32 2.51
N ASN A 79 9.93 0.60 3.47
CA ASN A 79 9.32 1.93 3.38
C ASN A 79 10.31 3.02 2.92
N ARG A 80 11.56 2.63 2.61
CA ARG A 80 12.63 3.49 2.11
C ARG A 80 13.36 2.79 0.97
N GLU A 81 13.72 3.57 -0.05
CA GLU A 81 14.54 3.10 -1.16
C GLU A 81 15.89 2.52 -0.67
N SER A 82 16.51 3.16 0.33
CA SER A 82 17.77 2.66 0.92
C SER A 82 17.66 1.25 1.50
N SER A 83 16.50 0.88 2.04
CA SER A 83 16.27 -0.46 2.60
C SER A 83 15.83 -1.44 1.51
N LEU A 84 14.96 -0.99 0.59
CA LEU A 84 14.55 -1.78 -0.59
C LEU A 84 15.75 -2.20 -1.43
N GLU A 85 16.69 -1.29 -1.67
CA GLU A 85 17.85 -1.50 -2.54
C GLU A 85 19.09 -2.02 -1.79
N SER A 86 18.97 -2.31 -0.50
CA SER A 86 20.10 -2.82 0.29
C SER A 86 20.53 -4.23 -0.14
N GLU A 87 21.84 -4.48 -0.12
CA GLU A 87 22.42 -5.80 -0.41
C GLU A 87 21.93 -6.84 0.60
N ALA A 88 21.95 -6.50 1.90
CA ALA A 88 21.51 -7.39 2.97
C ALA A 88 20.06 -7.88 2.78
N TYR A 89 19.14 -7.01 2.35
CA TYR A 89 17.76 -7.41 2.07
C TYR A 89 17.68 -8.32 0.84
N GLY A 90 18.45 -8.02 -0.22
CA GLY A 90 18.52 -8.84 -1.42
C GLY A 90 19.13 -10.23 -1.19
N GLU A 91 20.12 -10.35 -0.30
CA GLU A 91 20.72 -11.63 0.09
C GLU A 91 19.78 -12.45 0.98
N THR A 92 19.14 -11.80 1.95
CA THR A 92 18.27 -12.48 2.92
C THR A 92 16.93 -12.88 2.29
N TYR A 93 16.33 -11.99 1.49
CA TYR A 93 15.00 -12.15 0.91
C TYR A 93 14.92 -11.72 -0.58
N PRO A 94 15.69 -12.37 -1.48
CA PRO A 94 15.81 -11.96 -2.89
C PRO A 94 14.46 -11.90 -3.63
N ASP A 95 13.59 -12.88 -3.38
CA ASP A 95 12.28 -12.94 -4.03
C ASP A 95 11.37 -11.79 -3.60
N LEU A 96 11.43 -11.38 -2.33
CA LEU A 96 10.63 -10.26 -1.85
C LEU A 96 11.15 -8.93 -2.34
N GLN A 97 12.47 -8.74 -2.39
CA GLN A 97 13.05 -7.53 -2.94
C GLN A 97 12.58 -7.34 -4.39
N ARG A 98 12.59 -8.42 -5.19
CA ARG A 98 12.05 -8.41 -6.55
C ARG A 98 10.56 -8.09 -6.60
N VAL A 99 9.76 -8.69 -5.72
CA VAL A 99 8.31 -8.42 -5.63
C VAL A 99 8.05 -6.96 -5.29
N ASN A 100 8.71 -6.41 -4.26
CA ASN A 100 8.51 -5.04 -3.81
C ASN A 100 8.94 -4.02 -4.88
N ARG A 101 10.04 -4.25 -5.60
CA ARG A 101 10.40 -3.43 -6.79
C ARG A 101 9.30 -3.45 -7.86
N THR A 102 8.72 -4.62 -8.11
CA THR A 102 7.64 -4.77 -9.11
C THR A 102 6.37 -4.05 -8.67
N THR A 103 5.97 -4.19 -7.41
CA THR A 103 4.79 -3.53 -6.83
C THR A 103 4.88 -2.00 -6.86
N LEU A 104 6.07 -1.45 -6.64
CA LEU A 104 6.29 -0.01 -6.63
C LEU A 104 6.46 0.59 -8.04
N SER A 105 6.78 -0.23 -9.04
CA SER A 105 6.97 0.21 -10.42
C SER A 105 5.66 0.75 -11.01
N GLY A 106 5.65 2.04 -11.33
CA GLY A 106 4.47 2.71 -11.89
C GLY A 106 3.30 2.85 -10.91
N SER A 107 3.51 2.62 -9.62
CA SER A 107 2.48 2.78 -8.59
C SER A 107 2.05 4.25 -8.42
N LEU A 108 0.80 4.44 -7.98
CA LEU A 108 0.26 5.74 -7.65
C LEU A 108 0.15 5.88 -6.12
N ALA A 109 0.48 7.06 -5.62
CA ALA A 109 0.29 7.38 -4.21
C ALA A 109 -1.21 7.38 -3.87
N TRP A 110 -1.55 6.83 -2.70
CA TRP A 110 -2.90 6.94 -2.17
C TRP A 110 -3.29 8.42 -1.97
N PRO A 111 -4.48 8.88 -2.45
CA PRO A 111 -4.92 10.25 -2.24
C PRO A 111 -5.07 10.61 -0.76
N THR A 112 -4.50 11.75 -0.36
CA THR A 112 -4.52 12.27 1.04
C THR A 112 -5.02 13.69 1.16
N GLY A 113 -5.59 14.24 0.09
CA GLY A 113 -6.13 15.60 0.05
C GLY A 113 -7.36 15.80 0.94
N GLU A 114 -7.84 17.04 0.98
CA GLU A 114 -9.11 17.36 1.62
C GLU A 114 -10.23 16.47 1.06
N ASN A 115 -11.11 16.00 1.94
CA ASN A 115 -12.21 15.08 1.61
C ASN A 115 -11.80 13.74 0.96
N ALA A 116 -10.52 13.36 0.92
CA ALA A 116 -10.08 12.10 0.28
C ALA A 116 -10.77 10.86 0.86
N SER A 117 -11.00 10.81 2.19
CA SER A 117 -11.75 9.71 2.81
C SER A 117 -13.22 9.70 2.39
N GLN A 118 -13.84 10.86 2.23
CA GLN A 118 -15.23 10.97 1.74
C GLN A 118 -15.31 10.57 0.26
N ALA A 119 -14.38 11.03 -0.57
CA ALA A 119 -14.28 10.63 -1.97
C ALA A 119 -14.14 9.11 -2.13
N ALA A 120 -13.31 8.47 -1.30
CA ALA A 120 -13.16 7.01 -1.28
C ALA A 120 -14.44 6.30 -0.84
N GLN A 121 -15.17 6.85 0.14
CA GLN A 121 -16.44 6.30 0.59
C GLN A 121 -17.50 6.34 -0.52
N ILE A 122 -17.63 7.47 -1.21
CA ILE A 122 -18.55 7.63 -2.36
C ILE A 122 -18.27 6.59 -3.45
N LEU A 123 -17.00 6.46 -3.86
CA LEU A 123 -16.61 5.44 -4.83
C LEU A 123 -16.97 4.03 -4.34
N THR A 124 -16.68 3.73 -3.07
CA THR A 124 -16.97 2.41 -2.48
C THR A 124 -18.47 2.10 -2.50
N ASP A 125 -19.31 3.06 -2.11
CA ASP A 125 -20.76 2.89 -2.03
C ASP A 125 -21.38 2.71 -3.42
N GLU A 126 -20.95 3.50 -4.42
CA GLU A 126 -21.43 3.37 -5.79
C GLU A 126 -20.98 2.07 -6.47
N LEU A 127 -19.74 1.64 -6.24
CA LEU A 127 -19.27 0.33 -6.71
C LEU A 127 -20.03 -0.82 -6.04
N ALA A 128 -20.36 -0.70 -4.75
CA ALA A 128 -21.16 -1.70 -4.05
C ALA A 128 -22.57 -1.82 -4.67
N LYS A 129 -23.22 -0.70 -5.00
CA LYS A 129 -24.51 -0.70 -5.72
C LYS A 129 -24.39 -1.34 -7.09
N LEU A 130 -23.34 -1.04 -7.85
CA LEU A 130 -23.09 -1.65 -9.16
C LEU A 130 -22.96 -3.18 -9.04
N ILE A 131 -22.16 -3.67 -8.10
CA ILE A 131 -21.95 -5.11 -7.87
C ILE A 131 -23.25 -5.79 -7.42
N ALA A 132 -24.08 -5.11 -6.64
CA ALA A 132 -25.39 -5.59 -6.23
C ALA A 132 -26.43 -5.62 -7.38
N GLY A 133 -26.12 -5.06 -8.55
CA GLY A 133 -27.05 -4.93 -9.68
C GLY A 133 -28.01 -3.75 -9.56
N GLU A 134 -27.79 -2.85 -8.60
CA GLU A 134 -28.61 -1.68 -8.32
C GLU A 134 -28.01 -0.37 -8.91
N GLY A 135 -26.75 -0.41 -9.36
CA GLY A 135 -26.00 0.75 -9.85
C GLY A 135 -26.19 1.11 -11.33
N GLY A 136 -26.95 0.33 -12.09
CA GLY A 136 -27.08 0.51 -13.55
C GLY A 136 -25.85 0.01 -14.31
N THR A 137 -25.37 0.78 -15.28
CA THR A 137 -24.12 0.45 -16.00
C THR A 137 -22.88 0.93 -15.22
N ALA A 138 -21.71 0.43 -15.62
CA ALA A 138 -20.43 0.93 -15.10
C ALA A 138 -20.25 2.42 -15.40
N GLN A 139 -20.69 2.89 -16.56
CA GLN A 139 -20.63 4.32 -16.92
C GLN A 139 -21.54 5.14 -16.01
N ASP A 140 -22.81 4.74 -15.85
CA ASP A 140 -23.75 5.47 -14.97
C ASP A 140 -23.24 5.56 -13.53
N THR A 141 -22.57 4.50 -13.06
CA THR A 141 -21.97 4.45 -11.71
C THR A 141 -20.82 5.44 -11.60
N LEU A 142 -19.90 5.47 -12.56
CA LEU A 142 -18.77 6.37 -12.55
C LEU A 142 -19.18 7.84 -12.76
N ASP A 143 -20.22 8.10 -13.55
CA ASP A 143 -20.77 9.45 -13.74
C ASP A 143 -21.35 10.01 -12.43
N ARG A 144 -22.02 9.18 -11.62
CA ARG A 144 -22.51 9.58 -10.29
C ARG A 144 -21.36 9.87 -9.33
N VAL A 145 -20.35 9.00 -9.29
CA VAL A 145 -19.14 9.23 -8.47
C VAL A 145 -18.48 10.55 -8.87
N GLN A 146 -18.30 10.80 -10.17
CA GLN A 146 -17.71 12.03 -10.68
C GLN A 146 -18.51 13.27 -10.26
N ALA A 147 -19.84 13.23 -10.40
CA ALA A 147 -20.69 14.35 -10.00
C ALA A 147 -20.60 14.67 -8.50
N GLU A 148 -20.57 13.64 -7.63
CA GLU A 148 -20.39 13.84 -6.19
C GLU A 148 -18.98 14.33 -5.84
N TRP A 149 -17.96 13.88 -6.57
CA TRP A 149 -16.60 14.38 -6.39
C TRP A 149 -16.45 15.85 -6.77
N GLU A 150 -17.07 16.29 -7.87
CA GLU A 150 -17.09 17.72 -8.27
C GLU A 150 -17.76 18.60 -7.20
N GLU A 151 -18.76 18.07 -6.48
CA GLU A 151 -19.40 18.81 -5.37
C GLU A 151 -18.46 18.98 -4.17
N ILE A 152 -17.70 17.94 -3.81
CA ILE A 152 -16.88 17.95 -2.57
C ILE A 152 -15.43 18.38 -2.78
N LEU A 153 -14.92 18.36 -4.02
CA LEU A 153 -13.54 18.69 -4.37
C LEU A 153 -13.41 20.00 -5.16
N GLY A 154 -14.50 20.48 -5.79
CA GLY A 154 -14.52 21.68 -6.65
C GLY A 154 -14.13 21.41 -8.09
#